data_AF-A0A151S3A5-F1
#
_entry.id   AF-A0A151S3A5-F1
#
_cell.length_a   1.000
_cell.length_b   1.000
_cell.length_c   1.000
_cell.angle_alpha   90.00
_cell.angle_beta   90.00
_cell.angle_gamma   90.00
#
_symmetry.space_group_name_H-M   'P 1'
#
loop_
_entity.id
_entity.type
_entity.pdbx_description
1 polymer ?
#
loop_
_entity_poly.entity_id
_entity_poly.type
_entity_poly.pdbx_seq_one_letter_code
_entity_poly.pdbx_strand_id
1 'polypeptide(L)'
;LSKYFFVDCGFSNRRQFLALFRGVRYHLQDFAGQGNDPENEKELFNFHHASLRNVIEKIFGIFKSRFTIFKSAPPFLFKTQVELMLVCAALHNFQRKEYRYDEFLIEAVDELSSSTLPVNEDHIFEPIIQT
;
A
#
# COMPACT_ATOMS: atom_id res chain seq x y z
N LEU A 1 12.37 11.28 19.96
CA LEU A 1 11.16 10.65 19.39
C LEU A 1 11.51 9.27 18.85
N SER A 2 10.70 8.26 19.16
CA SER A 2 10.79 6.93 18.55
C SER A 2 10.25 6.97 17.12
N LYS A 3 10.90 6.29 16.17
CA LYS A 3 10.41 6.14 14.79
C LYS A 3 9.47 4.94 14.68
N TYR A 4 8.38 5.09 13.93
CA TYR A 4 7.43 4.02 13.60
C TYR A 4 7.34 3.85 12.09
N PHE A 5 7.18 2.61 11.65
CA PHE A 5 7.03 2.21 10.26
C PHE A 5 5.57 1.86 9.99
N PHE A 6 5.02 2.50 8.98
CA PHE A 6 3.71 2.19 8.44
C PHE A 6 3.83 0.96 7.53
N VAL A 7 3.04 -0.08 7.80
CA VAL A 7 3.18 -1.38 7.12
C VAL A 7 1.84 -1.96 6.69
N ASP A 8 1.88 -2.86 5.71
CA ASP A 8 0.75 -3.61 5.18
C ASP A 8 0.16 -4.61 6.21
N CYS A 9 -1.08 -5.06 6.03
CA CYS A 9 -1.77 -6.08 6.84
C CYS A 9 -1.07 -7.45 6.87
N GLY A 10 -0.21 -7.73 5.89
CA GLY A 10 0.66 -8.90 5.87
C GLY A 10 1.70 -8.91 7.00
N PHE A 11 1.99 -7.75 7.62
CA PHE A 11 2.90 -7.64 8.75
C PHE A 11 2.15 -7.73 10.09
N SER A 12 2.85 -8.22 11.11
CA SER A 12 2.33 -8.25 12.47
C SER A 12 2.62 -6.93 13.19
N ASN A 13 1.65 -6.44 13.97
CA ASN A 13 1.87 -5.34 14.90
C ASN A 13 2.92 -5.73 15.93
N ARG A 14 4.09 -5.08 15.86
CA ARG A 14 5.22 -5.27 16.78
C ARG A 14 5.81 -3.91 17.11
N ARG A 15 6.76 -3.85 18.05
CA ARG A 15 7.43 -2.58 18.39
C ARG A 15 7.90 -1.87 17.10
N GLN A 16 7.55 -0.59 16.97
CA GLN A 16 7.84 0.28 15.83
C GLN A 16 7.08 -0.03 14.52
N PHE A 17 6.16 -0.99 14.48
CA PHE A 17 5.40 -1.33 13.27
C PHE A 17 3.92 -1.01 13.49
N LEU A 18 3.32 -0.33 12.52
CA LEU A 18 1.91 0.06 12.51
C LEU A 18 1.19 -0.64 11.36
N ALA A 19 0.70 -1.85 11.65
CA ALA A 19 -0.17 -2.64 10.79
C ALA A 19 -1.63 -2.44 11.21
N LEU A 20 -2.56 -2.74 10.29
CA LEU A 20 -4.00 -2.76 10.59
C LEU A 20 -4.33 -3.68 11.77
N PHE A 21 -5.31 -3.30 12.58
CA PHE A 21 -5.92 -4.19 13.55
C PHE A 21 -6.75 -5.24 12.82
N ARG A 22 -6.40 -6.52 13.02
CA ARG A 22 -7.11 -7.66 12.42
C ARG A 22 -8.48 -7.84 13.07
N GLY A 23 -9.46 -8.26 12.28
CA GLY A 23 -10.84 -8.48 12.74
C GLY A 23 -11.63 -7.20 13.03
N VAL A 24 -11.14 -6.04 12.56
CA VAL A 24 -11.80 -4.74 12.69
C VAL A 24 -12.02 -4.19 11.28
N ARG A 25 -13.14 -3.49 11.04
CA ARG A 25 -13.44 -2.85 9.74
C ARG A 25 -12.24 -2.00 9.28
N TYR A 26 -11.95 -2.04 7.99
CA TYR A 26 -10.79 -1.32 7.42
C TYR A 26 -10.95 -0.95 5.95
N HIS A 27 -11.93 -1.49 5.22
CA HIS A 27 -12.16 -1.04 3.85
C HIS A 27 -12.74 0.36 3.91
N LEU A 28 -12.21 1.29 3.10
CA LEU A 28 -12.70 2.67 3.09
C LEU A 28 -14.19 2.77 2.73
N GLN A 29 -14.70 1.80 1.97
CA GLN A 29 -16.12 1.68 1.65
C GLN A 29 -16.99 1.37 2.88
N ASP A 30 -16.45 0.64 3.87
CA ASP A 30 -17.17 0.34 5.13
C ASP A 30 -17.52 1.61 5.92
N PHE A 31 -16.79 2.70 5.67
CA PHE A 31 -16.94 4.00 6.32
C PHE A 31 -17.58 5.06 5.41
N ALA A 32 -18.05 4.66 4.22
CA ALA A 32 -18.68 5.58 3.29
C ALA A 32 -20.17 5.75 3.61
N GLY A 33 -20.65 7.00 3.64
CA GLY A 33 -22.07 7.32 3.84
C GLY A 33 -22.44 7.73 5.27
N GLN A 34 -23.67 8.21 5.43
CA GLN A 34 -24.15 8.76 6.70
C GLN A 34 -24.34 7.64 7.74
N GLY A 35 -23.77 7.82 8.93
CA GLY A 35 -23.89 6.87 10.04
C GLY A 35 -22.85 5.75 10.05
N ASN A 36 -21.87 5.76 9.14
CA ASN A 36 -20.79 4.78 9.05
C ASN A 36 -19.46 5.30 9.63
N ASP A 37 -19.52 6.30 10.52
CA ASP A 37 -18.34 6.83 11.19
C ASP A 37 -17.67 5.75 12.06
N PRO A 38 -16.33 5.76 12.21
CA PRO A 38 -15.65 4.82 13.09
C PRO A 38 -16.20 4.83 14.52
N GLU A 39 -16.56 3.66 15.05
CA GLU A 39 -17.24 3.55 16.35
C GLU A 39 -16.27 3.46 17.53
N ASN A 40 -15.04 3.03 17.28
CA ASN A 40 -14.02 2.82 18.30
C ASN A 40 -12.62 3.21 17.83
N GLU A 41 -11.69 3.30 18.76
CA GLU A 41 -10.30 3.71 18.49
C GLU A 41 -9.59 2.83 17.46
N LYS A 42 -9.92 1.52 17.41
CA LYS A 42 -9.31 0.59 16.45
C LYS A 42 -9.86 0.80 15.04
N GLU A 43 -11.15 1.05 14.91
CA GLU A 43 -11.77 1.42 13.63
C GLU A 43 -11.24 2.76 13.13
N LEU A 44 -11.12 3.76 14.02
CA LEU A 44 -10.56 5.06 13.65
C LEU A 44 -9.11 4.93 13.18
N PHE A 45 -8.31 4.12 13.87
CA PHE A 45 -6.96 3.80 13.44
C PHE A 45 -6.94 3.11 12.07
N ASN A 46 -7.76 2.08 11.87
CA ASN A 46 -7.83 1.34 10.61
C ASN A 46 -8.30 2.22 9.44
N PHE A 47 -9.28 3.10 9.67
CA PHE A 47 -9.78 4.04 8.68
C PHE A 47 -8.66 5.00 8.22
N HIS A 48 -7.93 5.59 9.16
CA HIS A 48 -6.79 6.45 8.83
C HIS A 48 -5.65 5.67 8.14
N HIS A 49 -5.39 4.45 8.59
CA HIS A 49 -4.39 3.58 7.99
C HIS A 49 -4.74 3.26 6.53
N ALA A 50 -5.94 2.75 6.28
CA ALA A 50 -6.42 2.47 4.93
C ALA A 50 -6.46 3.73 4.05
N SER A 51 -6.82 4.88 4.60
CA SER A 51 -6.83 6.17 3.88
C SER A 51 -5.43 6.57 3.43
N LEU A 52 -4.44 6.47 4.32
CA LEU A 52 -3.05 6.78 4.00
C LEU A 52 -2.49 5.79 2.98
N ARG A 53 -2.78 4.50 3.14
CA ARG A 53 -2.41 3.45 2.19
C ARG A 53 -2.95 3.76 0.79
N ASN A 54 -4.23 4.10 0.67
CA ASN A 54 -4.86 4.46 -0.60
C ASN A 54 -4.15 5.65 -1.29
N VAL A 55 -3.76 6.67 -0.52
CA VAL A 55 -2.99 7.79 -1.08
C VAL A 55 -1.62 7.33 -1.61
N ILE A 56 -0.91 6.49 -0.86
CA ILE A 56 0.40 5.95 -1.25
C ILE A 56 0.26 5.09 -2.53
N GLU A 57 -0.73 4.20 -2.58
CA GLU A 57 -1.01 3.35 -3.74
C GLU A 57 -1.37 4.17 -4.98
N LYS A 58 -2.19 5.22 -4.83
CA LYS A 58 -2.49 6.16 -5.91
C LYS A 58 -1.23 6.84 -6.45
N ILE A 59 -0.31 7.28 -5.59
CA ILE A 59 0.97 7.87 -6.02
C ILE A 59 1.78 6.86 -6.85
N PHE A 60 1.89 5.62 -6.39
CA PHE A 60 2.56 4.57 -7.16
C PHE A 60 1.84 4.26 -8.48
N GLY A 61 0.52 4.29 -8.50
CA GLY A 61 -0.28 4.14 -9.73
C GLY A 61 0.04 5.23 -10.76
N ILE A 62 0.08 6.50 -10.33
CA ILE A 62 0.46 7.64 -11.19
C ILE A 62 1.90 7.47 -11.70
N PHE A 63 2.82 7.02 -10.85
CA PHE A 63 4.21 6.85 -11.25
C PHE A 63 4.38 5.72 -12.26
N LYS A 64 3.68 4.60 -12.07
CA LYS A 64 3.63 3.49 -13.03
C LYS A 64 3.01 3.88 -14.37
N SER A 65 2.01 4.76 -14.37
CA SER A 65 1.37 5.24 -15.60
C SER A 65 2.25 6.25 -16.36
N ARG A 66 2.95 7.16 -15.67
CA ARG A 66 3.84 8.16 -16.27
C ARG A 66 5.21 7.64 -16.68
N PHE A 67 5.85 6.87 -15.81
CA PHE A 67 7.25 6.53 -15.96
C PHE A 67 7.39 5.03 -16.18
N THR A 68 7.82 4.67 -17.38
CA THR A 68 8.01 3.27 -17.81
C THR A 68 8.97 2.50 -16.91
N ILE A 69 9.90 3.19 -16.24
CA ILE A 69 10.86 2.61 -15.28
C ILE A 69 10.18 1.90 -14.10
N PHE A 70 8.93 2.23 -13.77
CA PHE A 70 8.17 1.57 -12.70
C PHE A 70 7.25 0.44 -13.18
N LYS A 71 7.17 0.18 -14.51
CA LYS A 71 6.33 -0.90 -15.05
C LYS A 71 6.90 -2.29 -14.81
N SER A 72 8.20 -2.40 -14.55
CA SER A 72 8.89 -3.63 -14.18
C SER A 72 9.78 -3.40 -12.97
N ALA A 73 10.22 -4.48 -12.32
CA ALA A 73 11.18 -4.41 -11.22
C ALA A 73 12.49 -3.79 -11.74
N PRO A 74 12.91 -2.61 -11.23
CA PRO A 74 14.12 -1.96 -11.73
C PRO A 74 15.34 -2.80 -11.35
N PRO A 75 16.29 -3.07 -12.27
CA PRO A 75 17.50 -3.86 -11.99
C PRO A 75 18.56 -3.04 -11.21
N PHE A 76 18.12 -2.17 -10.32
CA PHE A 76 18.97 -1.25 -9.56
C PHE A 76 18.99 -1.61 -8.09
N LEU A 77 20.08 -1.27 -7.41
CA LEU A 77 20.18 -1.37 -5.96
C LEU A 77 19.10 -0.51 -5.28
N PHE A 78 18.66 -0.91 -4.09
CA PHE A 78 17.59 -0.23 -3.35
C PHE A 78 17.85 1.28 -3.19
N LYS A 79 19.09 1.69 -2.91
CA LYS A 79 19.45 3.12 -2.82
C LYS A 79 19.14 3.87 -4.11
N THR A 80 19.50 3.31 -5.25
CA THR A 80 19.22 3.88 -6.57
C THR A 80 17.73 3.90 -6.87
N GLN A 81 16.97 2.87 -6.47
CA GLN A 81 15.50 2.88 -6.60
C GLN A 81 14.86 4.04 -5.82
N VAL A 82 15.36 4.34 -4.62
CA VAL A 82 14.90 5.49 -3.83
C VAL A 82 15.24 6.82 -4.51
N GLU A 83 16.45 6.96 -5.06
CA GLU A 83 16.85 8.16 -5.81
C GLU A 83 15.97 8.36 -7.06
N LEU A 84 15.67 7.28 -7.80
CA LEU A 84 14.77 7.32 -8.95
C LEU A 84 13.35 7.79 -8.56
N MET A 85 12.81 7.29 -7.44
CA MET A 85 11.52 7.76 -6.91
C MET A 85 11.53 9.27 -6.66
N LEU A 86 12.60 9.81 -6.07
CA LEU A 86 12.73 11.24 -5.78
C LEU A 86 12.83 12.07 -7.07
N VAL A 87 13.62 11.62 -8.05
CA VAL A 87 13.76 12.30 -9.35
C VAL A 87 12.43 12.31 -10.10
N CYS A 88 11.71 11.19 -10.15
CA CYS A 88 10.40 11.10 -10.77
C CYS A 88 9.36 12.00 -10.07
N ALA A 89 9.39 12.09 -8.74
CA ALA A 89 8.53 13.00 -7.99
C ALA A 89 8.84 14.47 -8.33
N ALA A 90 10.11 14.86 -8.35
CA ALA A 90 10.53 16.20 -8.72
C ALA A 90 10.09 16.57 -10.15
N LEU A 91 10.29 15.64 -11.10
CA LEU A 91 9.89 15.82 -12.49
C LEU A 91 8.37 15.93 -12.65
N HIS A 92 7.60 15.07 -11.96
CA HIS A 92 6.15 15.13 -11.94
C HIS A 92 5.65 16.48 -11.42
N ASN A 93 6.21 16.96 -10.31
CA ASN A 93 5.84 18.24 -9.71
C ASN A 93 6.18 19.42 -10.63
N PHE A 94 7.34 19.40 -11.28
CA PHE A 94 7.73 20.41 -12.27
C PHE A 94 6.76 20.42 -13.45
N GLN A 95 6.46 19.25 -14.02
CA GLN A 95 5.51 19.14 -15.13
C GLN A 95 4.12 19.63 -14.75
N ARG A 96 3.64 19.30 -13.55
CA ARG A 96 2.34 19.76 -13.04
C ARG A 96 2.28 21.28 -12.90
N LYS A 97 3.38 21.90 -12.43
CA LYS A 97 3.48 23.35 -12.26
C LYS A 97 3.46 24.08 -13.60
N GLU A 98 4.26 23.62 -14.56
CA GLU A 98 4.48 24.33 -15.83
C GLU A 98 3.37 24.07 -16.85
N TYR A 99 2.83 22.84 -16.93
CA TYR A 99 1.96 22.44 -18.04
C TYR A 99 0.49 22.24 -17.66
N ARG A 100 0.10 22.40 -16.39
CA ARG A 100 -1.30 22.25 -15.91
C ARG A 100 -2.02 20.96 -16.39
N TYR A 101 -1.27 19.89 -16.64
CA TYR A 101 -1.87 18.59 -16.97
C TYR A 101 -2.60 18.05 -15.74
N ASP A 102 -3.93 18.03 -15.78
CA ASP A 102 -4.78 17.44 -14.73
C ASP A 102 -5.44 16.12 -15.16
N GLU A 103 -5.18 15.64 -16.36
CA GLU A 103 -5.88 14.45 -16.86
C GLU A 103 -5.00 13.21 -16.72
N PHE A 104 -5.22 12.55 -15.58
CA PHE A 104 -4.73 11.21 -15.35
C PHE A 104 -5.89 10.32 -14.99
N LEU A 105 -6.24 9.51 -15.97
CA LEU A 105 -7.12 8.39 -15.82
C LEU A 105 -6.34 7.41 -14.94
N ILE A 106 -6.60 7.42 -13.64
CA ILE A 106 -6.29 6.26 -12.82
C ILE A 106 -7.34 5.25 -13.28
N GLU A 107 -6.97 4.38 -14.23
CA GLU A 107 -7.79 3.20 -14.51
C GLU A 107 -8.05 2.53 -13.16
N ALA A 108 -9.32 2.38 -12.80
CA ALA A 108 -9.72 1.65 -11.62
C ALA A 108 -9.17 0.23 -11.80
N VAL A 109 -8.06 -0.06 -11.12
CA VAL A 109 -7.61 -1.44 -10.97
C VAL A 109 -8.66 -2.08 -10.10
N ASP A 110 -9.53 -2.80 -10.77
CA ASP A 110 -10.74 -3.46 -10.28
C ASP A 110 -10.54 -4.09 -8.89
N GLU A 111 -11.53 -3.90 -8.03
CA GLU A 111 -11.69 -4.60 -6.77
C GLU A 111 -11.97 -6.09 -7.05
N LEU A 112 -10.96 -6.85 -7.43
CA LEU A 112 -11.09 -8.31 -7.52
C LEU A 112 -9.76 -9.01 -7.28
N SER A 113 -9.28 -9.01 -6.04
CA SER A 113 -8.32 -10.02 -5.57
C SER A 113 -8.54 -10.45 -4.11
N SER A 114 -9.75 -10.25 -3.58
CA SER A 114 -10.20 -10.94 -2.37
C SER A 114 -11.16 -12.08 -2.73
N SER A 115 -10.73 -13.00 -3.59
CA SER A 115 -11.30 -14.35 -3.59
C SER A 115 -10.49 -15.18 -2.60
N THR A 116 -11.11 -15.46 -1.47
CA THR A 116 -10.69 -16.40 -0.45
C THR A 116 -10.41 -17.75 -1.14
N LEU A 117 -9.15 -18.17 -1.22
CA LEU A 117 -8.84 -19.57 -1.50
C LEU A 117 -8.98 -20.35 -0.19
N PRO A 118 -9.67 -21.51 -0.17
CA PRO A 118 -9.76 -22.33 1.02
C PRO A 118 -8.36 -22.85 1.38
N VAL A 119 -7.98 -22.64 2.64
CA VAL A 119 -6.80 -23.26 3.24
C VAL A 119 -7.09 -24.76 3.31
N ASN A 120 -6.58 -25.53 2.35
CA ASN A 120 -6.32 -26.94 2.59
C ASN A 120 -4.99 -27.00 3.34
N GLU A 121 -5.10 -27.23 4.66
CA GLU A 121 -4.03 -27.83 5.44
C GLU A 121 -3.68 -29.17 4.80
N ASP A 122 -2.40 -29.36 4.48
CA ASP A 122 -1.69 -30.65 4.56
C ASP A 122 -0.38 -30.54 3.77
N HIS A 123 0.66 -29.97 4.39
CA HIS A 123 2.03 -30.38 4.07
C HIS A 123 2.86 -30.46 5.36
N ILE A 124 3.01 -31.71 5.79
CA ILE A 124 3.93 -32.22 6.79
C ILE A 124 5.35 -31.71 6.50
N PHE A 125 5.97 -31.07 7.47
CA PHE A 125 7.40 -30.75 7.47
C PHE A 125 8.19 -32.04 7.76
N GLU A 126 8.94 -32.52 6.77
CA GLU A 126 10.04 -33.46 6.99
C GLU A 126 11.30 -32.68 7.43
N PRO A 127 11.98 -33.07 8.52
CA PRO A 127 13.18 -32.39 8.99
C PRO A 127 14.41 -32.82 8.19
N ILE A 128 15.09 -31.84 7.58
CA ILE A 128 16.42 -32.06 6.98
C ILE A 128 17.43 -32.27 8.10
N ILE A 129 17.89 -33.52 8.27
CA ILE A 129 19.05 -33.85 9.11
C ILE A 129 20.31 -33.36 8.40
N GLN A 130 21.12 -32.57 9.11
CA GLN A 130 22.53 -32.32 8.77
C GLN A 130 23.39 -33.51 9.22
N THR A 131 24.24 -33.99 8.31
CA THR A 131 25.65 -34.36 8.56
C THR A 131 26.41 -34.29 7.25
#